data_AF-A0A819HGB8-F1
#
_entry.id   AF-A0A819HGB8-F1
#
_cell.length_a   1.000
_cell.length_b   1.000
_cell.length_c   1.000
_cell.angle_alpha   90.00
_cell.angle_beta   90.00
_cell.angle_gamma   90.00
#
_symmetry.space_group_name_H-M   'P 1'
#
loop_
_entity.id
_entity.type
_entity.pdbx_description
1 polymer ?
#
loop_
_entity_poly.entity_id
_entity_poly.type
_entity_poly.pdbx_seq_one_letter_code
_entity_poly.pdbx_strand_id
1 'polypeptide(L)'
;MPSGSNFIALLKERIDAGDHLLRSHLEKEPRNSTYTSSSVQNEIIEVIHEYILSSILGRLAPSALYSIIVDGTTDSSNIEQLCLLIRYVDPQSHEIREDFLAFIPTASSTGEVIAHHILSSLKRY
;
A
#
# COMPACT_ATOMS: atom_id res chain seq x y z
N MET A 1 24.61 9.86 15.20
CA MET A 1 23.16 10.04 15.53
C MET A 1 22.44 8.78 15.08
N PRO A 2 21.53 8.18 15.87
CA PRO A 2 20.90 6.94 15.45
C PRO A 2 20.05 7.19 14.20
N SER A 3 20.17 6.28 13.25
CA SER A 3 19.48 6.20 11.96
C SER A 3 17.95 6.25 12.14
N GLY A 4 17.33 7.40 11.88
CA GLY A 4 15.87 7.52 11.89
C GLY A 4 15.25 6.82 10.67
N SER A 5 13.98 6.39 10.77
CA SER A 5 13.25 5.86 9.61
C SER A 5 13.10 6.92 8.51
N ASN A 6 12.87 6.49 7.27
CA ASN A 6 12.66 7.39 6.14
C ASN A 6 11.53 8.40 6.41
N PHE A 7 10.47 8.00 7.11
CA PHE A 7 9.38 8.90 7.48
C PHE A 7 9.86 10.05 8.37
N ILE A 8 10.65 9.75 9.41
CA ILE A 8 11.20 10.79 10.30
C ILE A 8 12.17 11.70 9.55
N ALA A 9 12.95 11.16 8.63
CA ALA A 9 13.82 11.96 7.77
C ALA A 9 12.98 12.95 6.93
N LEU A 10 11.90 12.50 6.32
CA LEU A 10 10.99 13.36 5.55
C LEU A 10 10.33 14.46 6.41
N LEU A 11 9.93 14.14 7.64
CA LEU A 11 9.40 15.17 8.57
C LEU A 11 10.43 16.24 8.90
N LYS A 12 11.71 15.85 9.07
CA LYS A 12 12.80 16.80 9.29
C LYS A 12 13.05 17.67 8.06
N GLU A 13 13.11 17.08 6.87
CA GLU A 13 13.24 17.83 5.61
C GLU A 13 12.11 18.86 5.45
N ARG A 14 10.87 18.51 5.82
CA ARG A 14 9.74 19.45 5.82
C ARG A 14 9.93 20.60 6.82
N ILE A 15 10.44 20.30 8.01
CA ILE A 15 10.78 21.30 9.02
C ILE A 15 11.88 22.24 8.52
N ASP A 16 12.91 21.69 7.91
CA ASP A 16 14.06 22.45 7.40
C ASP A 16 13.66 23.28 6.17
N ALA A 17 12.66 22.84 5.40
CA ALA A 17 12.01 23.60 4.35
C ALA A 17 11.06 24.72 4.87
N GLY A 18 10.97 24.92 6.19
CA GLY A 18 10.25 26.05 6.80
C GLY A 18 8.88 25.71 7.38
N ASP A 19 8.54 24.43 7.56
CA ASP A 19 7.27 24.04 8.21
C ASP A 19 7.32 24.26 9.73
N HIS A 20 7.11 25.50 10.15
CA HIS A 20 7.14 25.91 11.55
C HIS A 20 6.00 25.30 12.37
N LEU A 21 4.86 25.00 11.75
CA LEU A 21 3.73 24.35 12.42
C LEU A 21 4.11 22.91 12.79
N LEU A 22 4.65 22.15 11.84
CA LEU A 22 5.13 20.80 12.08
C LEU A 22 6.25 20.77 13.14
N ARG A 23 7.20 21.72 13.09
CA ARG A 23 8.23 21.86 14.13
C ARG A 23 7.60 22.04 15.51
N SER A 24 6.69 23.01 15.64
CA SER A 24 6.03 23.29 16.92
C SER A 24 5.23 22.09 17.42
N HIS A 25 4.56 21.36 16.52
CA HIS A 25 3.82 20.14 16.85
C HIS A 25 4.74 19.08 17.44
N LEU A 26 5.83 18.73 16.74
CA LEU A 26 6.75 17.67 17.18
C LEU A 26 7.53 18.03 18.46
N GLU A 27 7.76 19.32 18.74
CA GLU A 27 8.50 19.77 19.92
C GLU A 27 7.63 19.95 21.17
N LYS A 28 6.36 20.38 21.01
CA LYS A 28 5.52 20.82 22.14
C LYS A 28 4.41 19.84 22.49
N GLU A 29 3.94 19.06 21.52
CA GLU A 29 2.82 18.15 21.76
C GLU A 29 3.26 16.92 22.56
N PRO A 30 2.33 16.33 23.35
CA PRO A 30 2.56 15.05 24.01
C PRO A 30 3.06 13.97 23.05
N ARG A 31 3.90 13.05 23.53
CA ARG A 31 4.46 11.98 22.69
C ARG A 31 3.41 11.17 21.93
N ASN A 32 2.24 10.94 22.52
CA ASN A 32 1.15 10.17 21.91
C ASN A 32 0.40 10.90 20.79
N SER A 33 0.60 12.20 20.59
CA SER A 33 0.03 12.97 19.47
C SER A 33 1.06 13.35 18.40
N THR A 34 2.29 12.84 18.50
CA THR A 34 3.32 13.03 17.46
C THR A 34 3.13 12.10 16.25
N TYR A 35 2.41 10.98 16.43
CA TYR A 35 2.20 9.93 15.42
C TYR A 35 3.48 9.34 14.82
N THR A 36 4.63 9.53 15.48
CA THR A 36 5.94 9.10 14.96
C THR A 36 6.39 7.73 15.46
N SER A 37 5.61 7.02 16.26
CA SER A 37 5.95 5.64 16.66
C SER A 37 5.75 4.68 15.49
N SER A 38 6.48 3.57 15.47
CA SER A 38 6.32 2.54 14.43
C SER A 38 4.92 1.94 14.42
N SER A 39 4.32 1.71 15.59
CA SER A 39 2.95 1.19 15.71
C SER A 39 1.94 2.11 15.04
N VAL A 40 1.98 3.42 15.36
CA VAL A 40 1.05 4.39 14.79
C VAL A 40 1.29 4.61 13.30
N GLN A 41 2.55 4.57 12.84
CA GLN A 41 2.86 4.60 11.40
C GLN A 41 2.26 3.39 10.66
N ASN A 42 2.32 2.19 11.25
CA ASN A 42 1.70 1.00 10.65
C ASN A 42 0.17 1.12 10.60
N GLU A 43 -0.47 1.62 11.65
CA GLU A 43 -1.92 1.90 11.65
C GLU A 43 -2.30 2.89 10.54
N ILE A 44 -1.52 3.97 10.37
CA ILE A 44 -1.74 4.93 9.28
C ILE A 44 -1.62 4.25 7.90
N ILE A 45 -0.62 3.39 7.72
CA ILE A 45 -0.42 2.63 6.48
C ILE A 45 -1.63 1.72 6.22
N GLU A 46 -2.14 1.02 7.23
CA GLU A 46 -3.31 0.15 7.14
C GLU A 46 -4.57 0.94 6.74
N VAL A 47 -4.83 2.08 7.39
CA VAL A 47 -5.98 2.95 7.05
C VAL A 47 -5.89 3.46 5.60
N ILE A 48 -4.70 3.88 5.16
CA ILE A 48 -4.47 4.31 3.77
C ILE A 48 -4.70 3.15 2.81
N HIS A 49 -4.20 1.96 3.14
CA HIS A 49 -4.38 0.75 2.34
C HIS A 49 -5.88 0.43 2.16
N GLU A 50 -6.64 0.39 3.25
CA GLU A 50 -8.08 0.11 3.22
C GLU A 50 -8.84 1.16 2.39
N TYR A 51 -8.49 2.45 2.55
CA TYR A 51 -9.11 3.53 1.79
C TYR A 51 -8.87 3.41 0.28
N ILE A 52 -7.62 3.16 -0.12
CA ILE A 52 -7.24 2.97 -1.53
C ILE A 52 -7.95 1.76 -2.10
N LEU A 53 -7.93 0.63 -1.38
CA LEU A 53 -8.57 -0.61 -1.81
C LEU A 53 -10.08 -0.42 -1.99
N SER A 54 -10.77 0.16 -1.01
CA SER A 54 -12.20 0.48 -1.10
C SER A 54 -12.52 1.36 -2.32
N SER A 55 -11.65 2.33 -2.62
CA SER A 55 -11.79 3.18 -3.80
C SER A 55 -11.63 2.40 -5.11
N ILE A 56 -10.69 1.46 -5.18
CA ILE A 56 -10.52 0.57 -6.33
C ILE A 56 -11.76 -0.31 -6.51
N LEU A 57 -12.23 -0.96 -5.45
CA LEU A 57 -13.41 -1.84 -5.50
C LEU A 57 -14.68 -1.07 -5.86
N GLY A 58 -14.84 0.16 -5.37
CA GLY A 58 -15.96 1.02 -5.75
C GLY A 58 -15.98 1.38 -7.23
N ARG A 59 -14.81 1.59 -7.86
CA ARG A 59 -14.69 1.80 -9.32
C ARG A 59 -14.91 0.53 -10.12
N LEU A 60 -14.49 -0.61 -9.56
CA LEU A 60 -14.64 -1.91 -10.20
C LEU A 60 -16.09 -2.41 -10.19
N ALA A 61 -16.85 -2.14 -9.12
CA ALA A 61 -18.22 -2.62 -8.94
C ALA A 61 -19.16 -2.39 -10.15
N PRO A 62 -19.16 -1.21 -10.82
CA PRO A 62 -19.92 -1.00 -12.05
C PRO A 62 -19.30 -1.60 -13.32
N SER A 63 -18.05 -2.07 -13.30
CA SER A 63 -17.40 -2.68 -14.46
C SER A 63 -17.97 -4.07 -14.74
N ALA A 64 -18.39 -4.31 -15.98
CA ALA A 64 -18.95 -5.60 -16.39
C ALA A 64 -17.88 -6.71 -16.49
N LEU A 65 -16.61 -6.34 -16.73
CA LEU A 65 -15.52 -7.27 -16.98
C LEU A 65 -14.23 -6.73 -16.37
N TYR A 66 -13.42 -7.64 -15.84
CA TYR A 66 -12.06 -7.36 -15.40
C TYR A 66 -11.17 -8.56 -15.67
N SER A 67 -9.87 -8.31 -15.72
CA SER A 67 -8.84 -9.34 -15.77
C SER A 67 -7.87 -9.17 -14.60
N ILE A 68 -7.33 -10.29 -14.13
CA ILE A 68 -6.30 -10.31 -13.09
C ILE A 68 -4.93 -10.44 -13.75
N ILE A 69 -4.01 -9.58 -13.35
CA ILE A 69 -2.61 -9.64 -13.76
C ILE A 69 -1.79 -10.05 -12.54
N VAL A 70 -0.92 -11.04 -12.72
CA VAL A 70 -0.04 -11.53 -11.67
C VAL A 70 1.37 -11.60 -12.22
N ASP A 71 2.31 -10.98 -11.50
CA ASP A 71 3.73 -11.03 -11.84
C ASP A 71 4.56 -11.51 -10.65
N GLY A 72 5.64 -12.25 -10.94
CA GLY A 72 6.57 -12.72 -9.93
C GLY A 72 7.64 -11.66 -9.67
N THR A 73 7.74 -11.19 -8.42
CA THR A 73 8.74 -10.20 -8.00
C THR A 73 9.50 -10.68 -6.76
N THR A 74 10.55 -9.98 -6.41
CA THR A 74 11.38 -10.27 -5.23
C THR A 74 11.52 -9.01 -4.41
N ASP A 75 11.28 -9.11 -3.09
CA ASP A 75 11.43 -7.97 -2.20
C ASP A 75 12.91 -7.65 -1.90
N SER A 76 13.14 -6.57 -1.13
CA SER A 76 14.48 -6.13 -0.72
C SER A 76 15.23 -7.15 0.16
N SER A 77 14.55 -8.18 0.65
CA SER A 77 15.10 -9.27 1.47
C SER A 77 15.26 -10.57 0.68
N ASN A 78 15.14 -10.53 -0.65
CA ASN A 78 15.22 -11.68 -1.55
C ASN A 78 14.10 -12.72 -1.37
N ILE A 79 12.93 -12.31 -0.87
CA ILE A 79 11.76 -13.20 -0.74
C ILE A 79 10.90 -13.08 -1.99
N GLU A 80 10.52 -14.21 -2.58
CA GLU A 80 9.59 -14.26 -3.71
C GLU A 80 8.18 -13.80 -3.29
N GLN A 81 7.59 -12.96 -4.11
CA GLN A 81 6.24 -12.42 -3.91
C GLN A 81 5.52 -12.35 -5.25
N LEU A 82 4.20 -12.52 -5.23
CA LEU A 82 3.34 -12.30 -6.38
C LEU A 82 2.74 -10.89 -6.29
N CYS A 83 2.97 -10.08 -7.32
CA CYS A 83 2.33 -8.79 -7.50
C CYS A 83 0.97 -8.99 -8.16
N LEU A 84 -0.11 -8.68 -7.44
CA LEU A 84 -1.48 -8.81 -7.92
C LEU A 84 -2.02 -7.45 -8.37
N LEU A 85 -2.41 -7.35 -9.63
CA LEU A 85 -3.12 -6.19 -10.18
C LEU A 85 -4.46 -6.59 -10.77
N ILE A 86 -5.37 -5.62 -10.83
CA ILE A 86 -6.63 -5.74 -11.55
C ILE A 86 -6.66 -4.77 -12.72
N ARG A 87 -7.06 -5.27 -13.88
CA ARG A 87 -7.22 -4.50 -15.10
C ARG A 87 -8.69 -4.47 -15.51
N TYR A 88 -9.23 -3.28 -15.70
CA TYR A 88 -10.62 -3.06 -16.06
C TYR A 88 -10.78 -1.78 -16.89
N VAL A 89 -11.95 -1.61 -17.52
CA VAL A 89 -12.31 -0.35 -18.16
C VAL A 89 -13.05 0.49 -17.12
N ASP A 90 -12.53 1.67 -16.80
CA ASP A 90 -13.18 2.58 -15.88
C ASP A 90 -14.51 3.07 -16.48
N PRO A 91 -15.66 2.82 -15.83
CA PRO A 91 -16.95 3.22 -16.38
C PRO A 91 -17.16 4.74 -16.49
N GLN A 92 -16.38 5.54 -15.75
CA GLN A 92 -16.46 7.00 -15.78
C GLN A 92 -15.56 7.60 -16.86
N SER A 93 -14.29 7.19 -16.91
CA SER A 93 -13.33 7.75 -17.88
C SER A 93 -13.32 7.03 -19.23
N HIS A 94 -13.87 5.81 -19.30
CA HIS A 94 -13.79 4.90 -20.46
C HIS A 94 -12.36 4.49 -20.84
N GLU A 95 -11.40 4.66 -19.92
CA GLU A 95 -10.01 4.27 -20.13
C GLU A 95 -9.70 2.92 -19.48
N ILE A 96 -8.69 2.24 -20.02
CA ILE A 96 -8.14 1.04 -19.39
C ILE A 96 -7.35 1.48 -18.16
N ARG A 97 -7.71 0.92 -17.00
CA ARG A 97 -6.97 1.10 -15.75
C ARG A 97 -6.36 -0.21 -15.29
N GLU A 98 -5.20 -0.09 -14.67
CA GLU A 98 -4.51 -1.16 -13.96
C GLU A 98 -4.24 -0.67 -12.55
N ASP A 99 -4.94 -1.24 -11.56
CA ASP A 99 -4.78 -0.87 -10.16
C ASP A 99 -4.13 -2.02 -9.39
N PHE A 100 -3.12 -1.71 -8.58
CA PHE A 100 -2.45 -2.67 -7.70
C PHE A 100 -3.34 -3.05 -6.53
N LEU A 101 -3.40 -4.35 -6.20
CA LEU A 101 -4.19 -4.87 -5.09
C LEU A 101 -3.32 -5.30 -3.91
N ALA A 102 -2.31 -6.13 -4.15
CA ALA A 102 -1.48 -6.68 -3.07
C ALA A 102 -0.18 -7.31 -3.58
N PHE A 103 0.78 -7.41 -2.66
CA PHE A 103 1.85 -8.40 -2.74
C PHE A 103 1.45 -9.63 -1.93
N ILE A 104 1.64 -10.81 -2.51
CA ILE A 104 1.34 -12.08 -1.85
C ILE A 104 2.67 -12.83 -1.70
N PRO A 105 3.18 -12.99 -0.46
CA PRO A 105 4.37 -13.79 -0.22
C PRO A 105 4.17 -15.19 -0.76
N THR A 106 5.15 -15.71 -1.50
CA THR A 106 5.11 -17.08 -1.98
C THR A 106 6.45 -17.76 -1.75
N ALA A 107 6.40 -19.00 -1.25
CA ALA A 107 7.60 -19.83 -1.07
C ALA A 107 7.80 -20.80 -2.25
N SER A 108 6.88 -20.79 -3.24
CA SER A 108 6.88 -21.74 -4.34
C SER A 108 6.20 -21.16 -5.58
N SER A 109 6.87 -21.27 -6.72
CA SER A 109 6.40 -20.83 -8.03
C SER A 109 5.65 -21.94 -8.81
N THR A 110 5.19 -22.99 -8.14
CA THR A 110 4.35 -24.00 -8.80
C THR A 110 2.99 -23.42 -9.16
N GLY A 111 2.42 -23.85 -10.30
CA GLY A 111 1.14 -23.34 -10.78
C GLY A 111 -0.02 -23.53 -9.79
N GLU A 112 -0.01 -24.64 -9.04
CA GLU A 112 -1.00 -24.92 -8.00
C GLU A 112 -0.94 -23.90 -6.84
N VAL A 113 0.27 -23.63 -6.33
CA VAL A 113 0.48 -22.68 -5.23
C VAL A 113 0.11 -21.26 -5.67
N ILE A 114 0.52 -20.85 -6.88
CA ILE A 114 0.16 -19.55 -7.45
C ILE A 114 -1.37 -19.43 -7.57
N ALA A 115 -2.05 -20.42 -8.16
CA ALA A 115 -3.50 -20.39 -8.30
C ALA A 115 -4.21 -20.32 -6.94
N HIS A 116 -3.74 -21.07 -5.94
CA HIS A 116 -4.26 -21.02 -4.59
C HIS A 116 -4.11 -19.62 -3.96
N HIS A 117 -2.92 -19.01 -4.06
CA HIS A 117 -2.65 -17.66 -3.55
C HIS A 117 -3.52 -16.59 -4.21
N ILE A 118 -3.72 -16.67 -5.53
CA ILE A 118 -4.60 -15.75 -6.26
C ILE A 118 -6.04 -15.89 -5.76
N LEU A 119 -6.59 -17.11 -5.76
CA LEU A 119 -7.98 -17.35 -5.37
C LEU A 119 -8.26 -16.99 -3.91
N SER A 120 -7.34 -17.29 -3.00
CA SER A 120 -7.47 -16.92 -1.58
C SER A 120 -7.43 -15.40 -1.38
N SER A 121 -6.58 -14.70 -2.12
CA SER A 121 -6.49 -13.23 -2.05
C SER A 121 -7.74 -12.57 -2.60
N LEU A 122 -8.25 -13.04 -3.74
CA LEU A 122 -9.47 -12.49 -4.35
C LEU A 122 -10.72 -12.67 -3.49
N LYS A 123 -10.78 -13.68 -2.61
CA LYS A 123 -11.90 -13.86 -1.65
C LYS A 123 -11.92 -12.82 -0.53
N ARG A 124 -10.82 -12.08 -0.33
CA ARG A 124 -10.71 -11.03 0.69
C ARG A 124 -11.29 -9.69 0.21
N TYR A 125 -11.57 -9.58 -1.08
CA TYR A 125 -12.10 -8.40 -1.76
C TYR A 125 -13.53 -8.67 -2.22
#